data_AF-A0A857DDA7-F1
#
_entry.id   AF-A0A857DDA7-F1
#
_cell.length_a   1.000
_cell.length_b   1.000
_cell.length_c   1.000
_cell.angle_alpha   90.00
_cell.angle_beta   90.00
_cell.angle_gamma   90.00
#
_symmetry.space_group_name_H-M   'P 1'
#
loop_
_entity.id
_entity.type
_entity.pdbx_description
1 polymer ?
#
loop_
_entity_poly.entity_id
_entity_poly.type
_entity_poly.pdbx_seq_one_letter_code
_entity_poly.pdbx_strand_id
1 'polypeptide(L)'
;MKKLQMGQFYTEFDVFENNQVFKKFMDDNNLWNQTILEPFAGANNLIRFVQKINPKITYKSYDIEPNHPDVEYNDSLKNWNYTNFNLVITNPPYLASNSAKRLNIPIDNYNGYDDIYKTCLAKCLENVRFVIAIIPTTLINSNRKKDKLLIKKITHFQLLPNKDNFSDTEHPVAIAYFDNQKSTNDFWLYENNELINSFSNLIKLENSILKQRNNLLVKFNTKSGNISIFCTDNNKNFENIKFRDKNEVPNSSVKNTSRNKVKITINELTIDSKIINELNNKINQLRKNKCDYLWASFKGIAKNNKYRRRLDFNRVKRIINSLDISI
;
A
#
# COMPACT_ATOMS: atom_id res chain seq x y z
N MET A 1 18.95 19.08 0.73
CA MET A 1 19.53 17.93 1.48
C MET A 1 18.76 17.60 2.77
N LYS A 2 18.34 18.58 3.59
CA LYS A 2 17.55 18.37 4.83
C LYS A 2 16.23 17.57 4.67
N LYS A 3 15.38 17.92 3.67
CA LYS A 3 14.03 17.31 3.46
C LYS A 3 14.05 15.79 3.20
N LEU A 4 14.95 15.33 2.33
CA LEU A 4 15.16 13.91 2.02
C LEU A 4 15.76 13.14 3.20
N GLN A 5 16.52 13.82 4.07
CA GLN A 5 17.10 13.21 5.27
C GLN A 5 16.04 12.95 6.36
N MET A 6 14.96 13.73 6.38
CA MET A 6 13.89 13.62 7.36
C MET A 6 12.64 12.87 6.87
N GLY A 7 12.60 12.48 5.58
CA GLY A 7 11.46 11.73 5.03
C GLY A 7 10.14 12.51 4.99
N GLN A 8 10.20 13.85 4.95
CA GLN A 8 9.02 14.72 4.97
C GLN A 8 8.33 14.75 3.59
N PHE A 9 7.05 14.37 3.55
CA PHE A 9 6.16 14.53 2.39
C PHE A 9 5.04 15.50 2.79
N TYR A 10 4.92 16.64 2.10
CA TYR A 10 3.89 17.62 2.44
C TYR A 10 2.52 17.15 1.96
N THR A 11 1.52 17.24 2.84
CA THR A 11 0.11 17.11 2.47
C THR A 11 -0.39 18.49 2.07
N GLU A 12 -0.31 18.84 0.79
CA GLU A 12 -0.74 20.16 0.29
C GLU A 12 -2.23 20.18 -0.11
N PHE A 13 -2.82 19.01 -0.32
CA PHE A 13 -4.17 18.82 -0.81
C PHE A 13 -5.10 18.30 0.27
N ASP A 14 -6.34 18.76 0.26
CA ASP A 14 -7.33 18.41 1.25
C ASP A 14 -7.86 17.00 1.03
N VAL A 15 -7.27 16.04 1.75
CA VAL A 15 -7.63 14.62 1.63
C VAL A 15 -8.96 14.26 2.32
N PHE A 16 -9.55 15.22 3.07
CA PHE A 16 -10.80 15.02 3.80
C PHE A 16 -11.99 15.75 3.16
N GLU A 17 -11.74 16.69 2.26
CA GLU A 17 -12.77 17.33 1.45
C GLU A 17 -13.62 16.27 0.72
N ASN A 18 -14.94 16.35 0.93
CA ASN A 18 -15.92 15.41 0.39
C ASN A 18 -15.63 13.92 0.65
N ASN A 19 -14.79 13.60 1.65
CA ASN A 19 -14.42 12.23 1.99
C ASN A 19 -15.48 11.61 2.91
N GLN A 20 -16.37 10.81 2.34
CA GLN A 20 -17.47 10.15 3.05
C GLN A 20 -16.97 9.04 3.97
N VAL A 21 -15.88 8.34 3.59
CA VAL A 21 -15.28 7.29 4.42
C VAL A 21 -14.73 7.89 5.71
N PHE A 22 -14.02 9.03 5.61
CA PHE A 22 -13.53 9.78 6.76
C PHE A 22 -14.67 10.22 7.68
N LYS A 23 -15.68 10.91 7.14
CA LYS A 23 -16.83 11.40 7.92
C LYS A 23 -17.54 10.25 8.63
N LYS A 24 -17.85 9.18 7.90
CA LYS A 24 -18.50 7.99 8.46
C LYS A 24 -17.66 7.35 9.57
N PHE A 25 -16.35 7.22 9.39
CA PHE A 25 -15.48 6.68 10.44
C PHE A 25 -15.48 7.55 11.70
N MET A 26 -15.46 8.89 11.53
CA MET A 26 -15.53 9.83 12.65
C MET A 26 -16.88 9.75 13.38
N ASP A 27 -17.99 9.64 12.63
CA ASP A 27 -19.35 9.52 13.17
C ASP A 27 -19.55 8.19 13.91
N ASP A 28 -19.27 7.06 13.26
CA ASP A 28 -19.48 5.70 13.80
C ASP A 28 -18.72 5.46 15.11
N ASN A 29 -17.64 6.22 15.36
CA ASN A 29 -16.77 6.09 16.53
C ASN A 29 -16.88 7.29 17.49
N ASN A 30 -17.83 8.20 17.29
CA ASN A 30 -18.04 9.40 18.12
C ASN A 30 -16.78 10.26 18.34
N LEU A 31 -16.02 10.48 17.26
CA LEU A 31 -14.70 11.11 17.33
C LEU A 31 -14.70 12.63 17.19
N TRP A 32 -15.81 13.24 16.76
CA TRP A 32 -15.88 14.70 16.56
C TRP A 32 -15.77 15.53 17.83
N ASN A 33 -16.03 14.92 19.00
CA ASN A 33 -15.91 15.58 20.32
C ASN A 33 -14.58 15.24 21.01
N GLN A 34 -13.70 14.48 20.35
CA GLN A 34 -12.39 14.12 20.89
C GLN A 34 -11.36 15.17 20.51
N THR A 35 -10.33 15.32 21.34
CA THR A 35 -9.15 16.11 20.96
C THR A 35 -8.27 15.28 20.04
N ILE A 36 -7.94 15.82 18.87
CA ILE A 36 -7.03 15.19 17.91
C ILE A 36 -5.59 15.41 18.36
N LEU A 37 -4.80 14.35 18.36
CA LEU A 37 -3.34 14.44 18.44
C LEU A 37 -2.73 14.31 17.04
N GLU A 38 -1.91 15.28 16.62
CA GLU A 38 -1.08 15.16 15.42
C GLU A 38 0.41 15.22 15.80
N PRO A 39 1.07 14.06 16.01
CA PRO A 39 2.41 14.01 16.61
C PRO A 39 3.57 14.21 15.61
N PHE A 40 3.25 14.41 14.32
CA PHE A 40 4.19 14.61 13.21
C PHE A 40 3.65 15.69 12.26
N ALA A 41 3.31 16.85 12.81
CA ALA A 41 2.41 17.81 12.18
C ALA A 41 2.99 18.57 10.98
N GLY A 42 4.31 18.73 10.90
CA GLY A 42 4.95 19.63 9.95
C GLY A 42 4.23 20.99 9.91
N ALA A 43 3.65 21.34 8.75
CA ALA A 43 2.92 22.58 8.51
C ALA A 43 1.47 22.61 9.06
N ASN A 44 1.06 21.60 9.84
CA ASN A 44 -0.27 21.49 10.46
C ASN A 44 -1.45 21.43 9.47
N ASN A 45 -1.20 20.99 8.23
CA ASN A 45 -2.21 21.00 7.17
C ASN A 45 -3.38 20.03 7.43
N LEU A 46 -3.13 18.86 8.03
CA LEU A 46 -4.22 17.90 8.30
C LEU A 46 -5.22 18.45 9.31
N ILE A 47 -4.76 19.04 10.42
CA ILE A 47 -5.65 19.76 11.35
C ILE A 47 -6.47 20.82 10.60
N ARG A 48 -5.84 21.64 9.76
CA ARG A 48 -6.55 22.67 8.99
C ARG A 48 -7.64 22.07 8.09
N PHE A 49 -7.39 20.92 7.46
CA PHE A 49 -8.39 20.22 6.65
C PHE A 49 -9.56 19.71 7.49
N VAL A 50 -9.29 19.13 8.67
CA VAL A 50 -10.35 18.70 9.59
C VAL A 50 -11.17 19.90 10.09
N GLN A 51 -10.53 21.04 10.38
CA GLN A 51 -11.20 22.26 10.82
C GLN A 51 -12.13 22.86 9.76
N LYS A 52 -11.85 22.71 8.46
CA LYS A 52 -12.81 23.10 7.41
C LYS A 52 -14.11 22.31 7.48
N ILE A 53 -14.07 21.07 7.96
CA ILE A 53 -15.23 20.21 8.15
C ILE A 53 -15.92 20.51 9.49
N ASN A 54 -15.13 20.64 10.55
CA ASN A 54 -15.61 20.98 11.89
C ASN A 54 -14.70 22.07 12.53
N PRO A 55 -15.08 23.35 12.43
CA PRO A 55 -14.28 24.46 12.96
C PRO A 55 -14.07 24.44 14.48
N LYS A 56 -14.87 23.65 15.22
CA LYS A 56 -14.82 23.56 16.69
C LYS A 56 -13.97 22.39 17.19
N ILE A 57 -13.37 21.60 16.29
CA ILE A 57 -12.55 20.46 16.68
C ILE A 57 -11.37 20.90 17.53
N THR A 58 -11.14 20.23 18.65
CA THR A 58 -9.97 20.48 19.51
C THR A 58 -8.79 19.65 19.02
N TYR A 59 -7.58 20.20 19.10
CA TYR A 59 -6.37 19.51 18.64
C TYR A 59 -5.13 19.91 19.44
N LYS A 60 -4.11 19.05 19.37
CA LYS A 60 -2.73 19.30 19.80
C LYS A 60 -1.77 18.75 18.76
N SER A 61 -0.87 19.60 18.29
CA SER A 61 0.05 19.29 17.20
C SER A 61 1.49 19.42 17.66
N TYR A 62 2.31 18.45 17.26
CA TYR A 62 3.73 18.42 17.59
C TYR A 62 4.58 18.04 16.39
N ASP A 63 5.79 18.55 16.34
CA ASP A 63 6.80 18.12 15.37
C ASP A 63 8.22 18.24 15.95
N ILE A 64 9.17 17.50 15.39
CA ILE A 64 10.58 17.60 15.76
C ILE A 64 11.24 18.87 15.20
N GLU A 65 10.70 19.42 14.11
CA GLU A 65 11.08 20.72 13.56
C GLU A 65 9.82 21.57 13.30
N PRO A 66 9.19 22.16 14.33
CA PRO A 66 7.99 22.97 14.16
C PRO A 66 8.23 24.13 13.20
N ASN A 67 7.32 24.30 12.24
CA ASN A 67 7.35 25.40 11.27
C ASN A 67 6.02 26.17 11.19
N HIS A 68 5.11 25.94 12.15
CA HIS A 68 3.81 26.57 12.28
C HIS A 68 3.58 26.98 13.75
N PRO A 69 2.99 28.16 14.04
CA PRO A 69 2.83 28.66 15.40
C PRO A 69 2.01 27.76 16.32
N ASP A 70 1.03 27.04 15.77
CA ASP A 70 0.18 26.09 16.53
C ASP A 70 0.81 24.69 16.68
N VAL A 71 2.10 24.53 16.35
CA VAL A 71 2.82 23.25 16.46
C VAL A 71 3.90 23.38 17.52
N GLU A 72 3.82 22.54 18.54
CA GLU A 72 4.77 22.50 19.65
C GLU A 72 5.97 21.57 19.32
N TYR A 73 7.16 21.85 19.85
CA TYR A 73 8.33 20.99 19.65
C TYR A 73 8.19 19.67 20.44
N ASN A 74 8.33 18.53 19.76
CA ASN A 74 8.58 17.24 20.40
C ASN A 74 9.14 16.19 19.41
N ASP A 75 10.14 15.41 19.83
CA ASP A 75 10.54 14.18 19.14
C ASP A 75 9.61 13.03 19.56
N SER A 76 8.44 12.93 18.93
CA SER A 76 7.36 11.99 19.31
C SER A 76 7.77 10.51 19.23
N LEU A 77 8.85 10.16 18.52
CA LEU A 77 9.38 8.80 18.50
C LEU A 77 10.17 8.48 19.78
N LYS A 78 10.95 9.45 20.29
CA LYS A 78 11.76 9.27 21.51
C LYS A 78 11.00 9.62 22.78
N ASN A 79 10.17 10.65 22.73
CA ASN A 79 9.48 11.21 23.88
C ASN A 79 7.97 11.20 23.66
N TRP A 80 7.32 10.09 23.98
CA TRP A 80 5.85 10.02 23.95
C TRP A 80 5.31 10.34 25.35
N ASN A 81 4.95 11.60 25.56
CA ASN A 81 4.44 12.14 26.84
C ASN A 81 2.98 12.60 26.75
N TYR A 82 2.26 12.15 25.72
CA TYR A 82 0.87 12.52 25.48
C TYR A 82 -0.09 11.63 26.27
N THR A 83 -1.00 12.24 27.01
CA THR A 83 -2.05 11.55 27.78
C THR A 83 -3.43 12.05 27.39
N ASN A 84 -4.47 11.23 27.61
CA ASN A 84 -5.88 11.60 27.40
C ASN A 84 -6.27 11.85 25.93
N PHE A 85 -5.56 11.24 24.98
CA PHE A 85 -5.94 11.24 23.57
C PHE A 85 -6.52 9.89 23.17
N ASN A 86 -7.62 9.92 22.44
CA ASN A 86 -8.24 8.71 21.87
C ASN A 86 -8.07 8.61 20.35
N LEU A 87 -7.69 9.71 19.69
CA LEU A 87 -7.57 9.84 18.24
C LEU A 87 -6.26 10.51 17.85
N VAL A 88 -5.52 9.85 16.94
CA VAL A 88 -4.44 10.46 16.17
C VAL A 88 -4.88 10.64 14.71
N ILE A 89 -4.62 11.81 14.13
CA ILE A 89 -4.69 12.05 12.68
C ILE A 89 -3.30 12.52 12.25
N THR A 90 -2.67 11.87 11.28
CA THR A 90 -1.28 12.20 10.94
C THR A 90 -0.84 11.75 9.53
N ASN A 91 0.16 12.43 8.98
CA ASN A 91 0.96 11.95 7.86
C ASN A 91 2.39 11.68 8.37
N PRO A 92 2.69 10.45 8.85
CA PRO A 92 3.99 10.16 9.44
C PRO A 92 5.10 10.27 8.38
N PRO A 93 6.36 10.59 8.77
CA PRO A 93 7.47 10.67 7.82
C PRO A 93 7.75 9.32 7.17
N TYR A 94 8.15 9.30 5.88
CA TYR A 94 8.54 8.07 5.18
C TYR A 94 10.03 8.05 4.87
N LEU A 95 10.72 7.02 5.35
CA LEU A 95 12.11 6.78 5.06
C LEU A 95 12.34 5.29 5.14
N ALA A 96 12.47 4.65 3.98
CA ALA A 96 12.81 3.24 3.92
C ALA A 96 14.27 3.04 4.33
N SER A 97 14.56 1.99 5.09
CA SER A 97 15.90 1.64 5.58
C SER A 97 16.95 1.53 4.46
N ASN A 98 16.57 1.00 3.30
CA ASN A 98 17.46 0.94 2.14
C ASN A 98 17.77 2.34 1.56
N SER A 99 16.82 3.26 1.62
CA SER A 99 17.04 4.65 1.24
C SER A 99 17.91 5.37 2.27
N ALA A 100 17.67 5.16 3.57
CA ALA A 100 18.50 5.69 4.65
C ALA A 100 19.97 5.25 4.51
N LYS A 101 20.21 3.94 4.29
CA LYS A 101 21.56 3.39 4.02
C LYS A 101 22.25 4.05 2.84
N ARG A 102 21.52 4.21 1.72
CA ARG A 102 22.06 4.87 0.52
C ARG A 102 22.40 6.34 0.76
N LEU A 103 21.69 7.00 1.67
CA LEU A 103 21.89 8.40 2.04
C LEU A 103 22.79 8.59 3.28
N ASN A 104 23.36 7.50 3.83
CA ASN A 104 24.14 7.51 5.07
C ASN A 104 23.41 8.16 6.26
N ILE A 105 22.09 7.99 6.34
CA ILE A 105 21.28 8.46 7.46
C ILE A 105 21.25 7.34 8.52
N PRO A 106 21.56 7.63 9.80
CA PRO A 106 21.41 6.66 10.88
C PRO A 106 20.01 6.07 10.91
N ILE A 107 19.92 4.74 11.05
CA ILE A 107 18.65 3.98 11.07
C ILE A 107 18.19 3.79 12.51
N ASP A 108 18.48 4.77 13.35
CA ASP A 108 18.00 4.78 14.72
C ASP A 108 16.47 4.91 14.67
N ASN A 109 15.76 4.27 15.61
CA ASN A 109 14.30 4.34 15.74
C ASN A 109 13.47 3.55 14.71
N TYR A 110 14.04 2.62 13.92
CA TYR A 110 13.21 1.77 13.05
C TYR A 110 12.52 0.62 13.80
N ASN A 111 12.92 0.33 15.04
CA ASN A 111 12.32 -0.66 15.93
C ASN A 111 11.92 -1.99 15.22
N GLY A 112 12.76 -2.49 14.32
CA GLY A 112 12.55 -3.73 13.56
C GLY A 112 11.61 -3.63 12.34
N TYR A 113 11.11 -2.45 12.03
CA TYR A 113 10.47 -2.12 10.75
C TYR A 113 11.51 -1.80 9.68
N ASP A 114 11.09 -1.82 8.42
CA ASP A 114 11.90 -1.47 7.25
C ASP A 114 11.68 -0.04 6.76
N ASP A 115 10.73 0.70 7.37
CA ASP A 115 10.40 2.10 7.08
C ASP A 115 9.94 2.81 8.37
N ILE A 116 10.36 4.06 8.56
CA ILE A 116 10.13 4.82 9.81
C ILE A 116 8.64 5.09 10.07
N TYR A 117 7.82 5.23 9.03
CA TYR A 117 6.37 5.48 9.19
C TYR A 117 5.68 4.34 9.94
N LYS A 118 6.21 3.12 9.84
CA LYS A 118 5.67 1.95 10.54
C LYS A 118 6.00 2.00 12.03
N THR A 119 7.16 2.54 12.38
CA THR A 119 7.50 2.86 13.78
C THR A 119 6.55 3.92 14.32
N CYS A 120 6.36 5.03 13.59
CA CYS A 120 5.43 6.10 13.96
C CYS A 120 4.02 5.55 14.20
N LEU A 121 3.51 4.74 13.26
CA LEU A 121 2.21 4.12 13.36
C LEU A 121 2.10 3.14 14.54
N ALA A 122 3.13 2.32 14.78
CA ALA A 122 3.18 1.44 15.94
C ALA A 122 3.11 2.24 17.25
N LYS A 123 3.90 3.32 17.35
CA LYS A 123 3.93 4.20 18.52
C LYS A 123 2.55 4.84 18.77
N CYS A 124 1.87 5.32 17.73
CA CYS A 124 0.51 5.84 17.85
C CYS A 124 -0.45 4.75 18.37
N LEU A 125 -0.44 3.57 17.74
CA LEU A 125 -1.34 2.47 18.11
C LEU A 125 -1.06 1.90 19.52
N GLU A 126 0.15 2.00 20.03
CA GLU A 126 0.47 1.62 21.41
C GLU A 126 -0.19 2.54 22.45
N ASN A 127 -0.53 3.77 22.07
CA ASN A 127 -0.91 4.83 23.03
C ASN A 127 -2.32 5.39 22.82
N VAL A 128 -2.90 5.26 21.62
CA VAL A 128 -4.27 5.71 21.33
C VAL A 128 -5.10 4.60 20.72
N ARG A 129 -6.43 4.67 20.88
CA ARG A 129 -7.34 3.68 20.29
C ARG A 129 -7.43 3.86 18.78
N PHE A 130 -7.70 5.06 18.30
CA PHE A 130 -7.97 5.31 16.90
C PHE A 130 -6.82 6.08 16.24
N VAL A 131 -6.43 5.64 15.05
CA VAL A 131 -5.43 6.32 14.23
C VAL A 131 -5.96 6.45 12.82
N ILE A 132 -5.89 7.65 12.24
CA ILE A 132 -6.13 7.92 10.83
C ILE A 132 -4.80 8.40 10.25
N ALA A 133 -4.21 7.61 9.36
CA ALA A 133 -2.89 7.90 8.84
C ALA A 133 -2.83 7.84 7.31
N ILE A 134 -2.16 8.81 6.71
CA ILE A 134 -1.75 8.74 5.30
C ILE A 134 -0.52 7.82 5.26
N ILE A 135 -0.61 6.71 4.52
CA ILE A 135 0.46 5.71 4.44
C ILE A 135 0.68 5.18 3.02
N PRO A 136 1.87 4.63 2.71
CA PRO A 136 2.10 3.93 1.46
C PRO A 136 1.11 2.76 1.26
N THR A 137 0.57 2.62 0.05
CA THR A 137 -0.44 1.58 -0.22
C THR A 137 0.11 0.16 -0.04
N THR A 138 1.43 -0.01 -0.12
CA THR A 138 2.10 -1.30 -0.07
C THR A 138 2.08 -1.98 1.31
N LEU A 139 1.63 -1.30 2.38
CA LEU A 139 1.55 -1.89 3.72
C LEU A 139 0.76 -3.21 3.70
N ILE A 140 -0.42 -3.22 3.06
CA ILE A 140 -1.32 -4.38 3.02
C ILE A 140 -0.76 -5.57 2.23
N ASN A 141 0.31 -5.37 1.45
CA ASN A 141 1.01 -6.44 0.72
C ASN A 141 2.21 -7.00 1.49
N SER A 142 2.51 -6.50 2.68
CA SER A 142 3.69 -6.93 3.45
C SER A 142 3.51 -8.32 4.06
N ASN A 143 4.58 -9.12 4.00
CA ASN A 143 4.66 -10.42 4.65
C ASN A 143 5.48 -10.41 5.94
N ARG A 144 6.03 -9.26 6.35
CA ARG A 144 6.83 -9.13 7.58
C ARG A 144 5.95 -9.37 8.81
N LYS A 145 6.45 -10.12 9.79
CA LYS A 145 5.69 -10.44 11.01
C LYS A 145 5.19 -9.18 11.75
N LYS A 146 6.04 -8.16 11.90
CA LYS A 146 5.67 -6.89 12.54
C LYS A 146 4.61 -6.11 11.77
N ASP A 147 4.73 -6.03 10.45
CA ASP A 147 3.75 -5.34 9.60
C ASP A 147 2.36 -6.00 9.69
N LYS A 148 2.30 -7.34 9.81
CA LYS A 148 1.04 -8.07 10.02
C LYS A 148 0.33 -7.66 11.31
N LEU A 149 1.05 -7.20 12.34
CA LEU A 149 0.43 -6.68 13.56
C LEU A 149 -0.27 -5.35 13.30
N LEU A 150 0.34 -4.46 12.50
CA LEU A 150 -0.27 -3.20 12.08
C LEU A 150 -1.50 -3.44 11.18
N ILE A 151 -1.39 -4.37 10.23
CA ILE A 151 -2.50 -4.70 9.30
C ILE A 151 -3.74 -5.19 10.07
N LYS A 152 -3.54 -5.95 11.16
CA LYS A 152 -4.66 -6.41 12.01
C LYS A 152 -5.47 -5.27 12.64
N LYS A 153 -4.86 -4.09 12.80
CA LYS A 153 -5.51 -2.92 13.38
C LYS A 153 -6.31 -2.11 12.35
N ILE A 154 -6.10 -2.33 11.05
CA ILE A 154 -6.81 -1.61 9.99
C ILE A 154 -8.31 -1.97 10.04
N THR A 155 -9.17 -0.95 10.01
CA THR A 155 -10.63 -1.09 9.87
C THR A 155 -11.07 -0.73 8.44
N HIS A 156 -10.50 0.35 7.90
CA HIS A 156 -10.77 0.84 6.55
C HIS A 156 -9.45 1.22 5.87
N PHE A 157 -9.36 0.99 4.56
CA PHE A 157 -8.19 1.32 3.75
C PHE A 157 -8.64 1.96 2.44
N GLN A 158 -8.40 3.26 2.32
CA GLN A 158 -8.94 4.09 1.25
C GLN A 158 -7.81 4.54 0.33
N LEU A 159 -7.83 4.05 -0.91
CA LEU A 159 -6.92 4.47 -1.95
C LEU A 159 -7.32 5.85 -2.47
N LEU A 160 -6.41 6.83 -2.41
CA LEU A 160 -6.61 8.19 -2.93
C LEU A 160 -5.87 8.43 -4.25
N PRO A 161 -6.58 8.66 -5.39
CA PRO A 161 -5.94 8.74 -6.69
C PRO A 161 -5.01 9.95 -6.73
N ASN A 162 -3.72 9.63 -6.82
CA ASN A 162 -2.61 10.52 -6.66
C ASN A 162 -2.03 10.96 -8.00
N LYS A 163 -2.64 11.95 -8.65
CA LYS A 163 -1.87 12.75 -9.61
C LYS A 163 -1.71 14.19 -9.16
N ASP A 164 -2.73 14.73 -8.49
CA ASP A 164 -2.68 16.09 -7.98
C ASP A 164 -2.31 16.10 -6.48
N ASN A 165 -2.71 15.10 -5.68
CA ASN A 165 -2.65 15.18 -4.21
C ASN A 165 -1.26 15.15 -3.56
N PHE A 166 -0.22 14.65 -4.24
CA PHE A 166 1.15 14.59 -3.72
C PHE A 166 2.17 14.74 -4.87
N SER A 167 2.43 15.98 -5.27
CA SER A 167 3.40 16.36 -6.31
C SER A 167 4.82 15.79 -6.07
N ASP A 168 5.17 15.55 -4.80
CA ASP A 168 6.49 15.12 -4.34
C ASP A 168 6.72 13.59 -4.35
N THR A 169 5.74 12.75 -4.72
CA THR A 169 5.92 11.29 -4.69
C THR A 169 5.25 10.54 -5.85
N GLU A 170 6.04 9.70 -6.54
CA GLU A 170 5.49 8.71 -7.48
C GLU A 170 4.79 7.55 -6.78
N HIS A 171 4.91 7.43 -5.44
CA HIS A 171 4.39 6.30 -4.69
C HIS A 171 2.91 6.52 -4.34
N PRO A 172 2.03 5.58 -4.70
CA PRO A 172 0.65 5.61 -4.26
C PRO A 172 0.54 5.59 -2.74
N VAL A 173 -0.38 6.41 -2.21
CA VAL A 173 -0.72 6.46 -0.79
C VAL A 173 -2.20 6.15 -0.58
N ALA A 174 -2.53 5.80 0.65
CA ALA A 174 -3.88 5.57 1.12
C ALA A 174 -4.10 6.32 2.43
N ILE A 175 -5.36 6.67 2.73
CA ILE A 175 -5.76 6.90 4.10
C ILE A 175 -6.12 5.54 4.71
N ALA A 176 -5.40 5.15 5.75
CA ALA A 176 -5.72 3.97 6.53
C ALA A 176 -6.27 4.38 7.89
N TYR A 177 -7.34 3.71 8.28
CA TYR A 177 -8.07 3.93 9.52
C TYR A 177 -7.84 2.72 10.40
N PHE A 178 -7.46 2.94 11.64
CA PHE A 178 -7.07 1.90 12.56
C PHE A 178 -7.86 1.98 13.87
N ASP A 179 -8.14 0.81 14.44
CA ASP A 179 -8.60 0.63 15.82
C ASP A 179 -7.64 -0.32 16.53
N ASN A 180 -6.96 0.15 17.57
CA ASN A 180 -6.03 -0.65 18.35
C ASN A 180 -6.72 -1.81 19.10
N GLN A 181 -8.03 -1.77 19.30
CA GLN A 181 -8.76 -2.89 19.88
C GLN A 181 -9.03 -4.01 18.87
N LYS A 182 -8.91 -3.73 17.57
CA LYS A 182 -9.12 -4.72 16.52
C LYS A 182 -7.99 -5.75 16.47
N SER A 183 -8.33 -7.00 16.16
CA SER A 183 -7.37 -8.12 16.10
C SER A 183 -7.53 -9.03 14.87
N THR A 184 -8.48 -8.73 13.98
CA THR A 184 -8.74 -9.51 12.76
C THR A 184 -7.92 -9.01 11.58
N ASN A 185 -7.66 -9.85 10.58
CA ASN A 185 -6.98 -9.43 9.34
C ASN A 185 -7.93 -8.80 8.31
N ASP A 186 -9.24 -8.72 8.58
CA ASP A 186 -10.22 -8.20 7.62
C ASP A 186 -10.43 -6.70 7.80
N PHE A 187 -10.68 -6.00 6.70
CA PHE A 187 -10.96 -4.57 6.67
C PHE A 187 -11.65 -4.21 5.36
N TRP A 188 -12.32 -3.05 5.34
CA TRP A 188 -12.99 -2.54 4.15
C TRP A 188 -12.02 -1.79 3.24
N LEU A 189 -12.01 -2.15 1.96
CA LEU A 189 -11.22 -1.46 0.93
C LEU A 189 -12.09 -0.49 0.15
N TYR A 190 -11.58 0.73 0.00
CA TYR A 190 -12.21 1.78 -0.78
C TYR A 190 -11.26 2.31 -1.84
N GLU A 191 -11.83 2.75 -2.96
CA GLU A 191 -11.19 3.64 -3.92
C GLU A 191 -12.02 4.92 -3.95
N ASN A 192 -11.43 6.07 -3.60
CA ASN A 192 -12.20 7.27 -3.28
C ASN A 192 -13.28 6.98 -2.21
N ASN A 193 -14.53 7.35 -2.47
CA ASN A 193 -15.67 7.04 -1.61
C ASN A 193 -16.35 5.71 -1.96
N GLU A 194 -15.88 4.99 -2.98
CA GLU A 194 -16.52 3.76 -3.43
C GLU A 194 -15.99 2.55 -2.68
N LEU A 195 -16.92 1.76 -2.12
CA LEU A 195 -16.59 0.47 -1.51
C LEU A 195 -16.21 -0.54 -2.60
N ILE A 196 -15.01 -1.11 -2.48
CA ILE A 196 -14.53 -2.15 -3.38
C ILE A 196 -15.01 -3.52 -2.90
N ASN A 197 -14.58 -3.90 -1.69
CA ASN A 197 -14.98 -5.12 -0.98
C ASN A 197 -14.31 -5.18 0.41
N SER A 198 -14.56 -6.24 1.18
CA SER A 198 -13.68 -6.58 2.31
C SER A 198 -12.41 -7.29 1.80
N PHE A 199 -11.28 -7.06 2.47
CA PHE A 199 -9.99 -7.66 2.12
C PHE A 199 -10.05 -9.19 2.13
N SER A 200 -10.73 -9.77 3.12
CA SER A 200 -10.90 -11.22 3.25
C SER A 200 -11.79 -11.79 2.16
N ASN A 201 -12.82 -11.05 1.70
CA ASN A 201 -13.63 -11.51 0.59
C ASN A 201 -12.84 -11.52 -0.73
N LEU A 202 -12.01 -10.50 -0.99
CA LEU A 202 -11.12 -10.51 -2.15
C LEU A 202 -10.16 -11.70 -2.10
N ILE A 203 -9.60 -12.03 -0.93
CA ILE A 203 -8.74 -13.23 -0.77
C ILE A 203 -9.53 -14.51 -1.07
N LYS A 204 -10.77 -14.63 -0.59
CA LYS A 204 -11.63 -15.79 -0.88
C LYS A 204 -11.89 -15.93 -2.38
N LEU A 205 -12.21 -14.83 -3.07
CA LEU A 205 -12.40 -14.80 -4.52
C LEU A 205 -11.13 -15.18 -5.27
N GLU A 206 -9.98 -14.61 -4.91
CA GLU A 206 -8.68 -14.95 -5.50
C GLU A 206 -8.37 -16.45 -5.32
N ASN A 207 -8.63 -17.01 -4.13
CA ASN A 207 -8.41 -18.42 -3.83
C ASN A 207 -9.34 -19.35 -4.63
N SER A 208 -10.58 -18.93 -4.89
CA SER A 208 -11.51 -19.66 -5.74
C SER A 208 -11.05 -19.68 -7.21
N ILE A 209 -10.68 -18.51 -7.74
CA ILE A 209 -10.20 -18.35 -9.13
C ILE A 209 -8.88 -19.11 -9.35
N LEU A 210 -7.97 -19.04 -8.38
CA LEU A 210 -6.64 -19.66 -8.39
C LEU A 210 -6.60 -20.97 -7.60
N LYS A 211 -7.72 -21.71 -7.54
CA LYS A 211 -7.75 -23.05 -6.94
C LYS A 211 -6.67 -23.90 -7.61
N GLN A 212 -5.77 -24.46 -6.79
CA GLN A 212 -4.67 -25.28 -7.29
C GLN A 212 -5.22 -26.53 -7.98
N ARG A 213 -4.73 -26.81 -9.19
CA ARG A 213 -5.08 -27.95 -10.04
C ARG A 213 -3.89 -28.82 -10.38
N ASN A 214 -2.67 -28.25 -10.32
CA ASN A 214 -1.43 -28.94 -10.59
C ASN A 214 -0.30 -28.45 -9.64
N ASN A 215 0.89 -29.01 -9.76
CA ASN A 215 2.06 -28.63 -8.96
C ASN A 215 3.31 -28.45 -9.85
N LEU A 216 3.16 -27.78 -10.99
CA LEU A 216 4.24 -27.52 -11.93
C LEU A 216 5.37 -26.72 -11.27
N LEU A 217 6.61 -27.19 -11.51
CA LEU A 217 7.81 -26.49 -11.05
C LEU A 217 8.05 -25.25 -11.93
N VAL A 218 8.04 -24.08 -11.30
CA VAL A 218 8.22 -22.78 -11.96
C VAL A 218 9.53 -22.14 -11.52
N LYS A 219 10.41 -21.82 -12.47
CA LYS A 219 11.66 -21.07 -12.25
C LYS A 219 11.56 -19.69 -12.90
N PHE A 220 11.88 -18.65 -12.16
CA PHE A 220 11.84 -17.25 -12.61
C PHE A 220 13.22 -16.77 -13.05
N ASN A 221 13.23 -15.76 -13.93
CA ASN A 221 14.44 -15.11 -14.43
C ASN A 221 15.42 -16.09 -15.12
N THR A 222 14.89 -17.06 -15.86
CA THR A 222 15.68 -18.04 -16.61
C THR A 222 15.89 -17.59 -18.06
N LYS A 223 17.14 -17.54 -18.53
CA LYS A 223 17.45 -17.20 -19.92
C LYS A 223 16.82 -18.19 -20.92
N SER A 224 16.75 -19.46 -20.55
CA SER A 224 16.13 -20.54 -21.33
C SER A 224 14.63 -20.72 -21.06
N GLY A 225 13.95 -19.73 -20.46
CA GLY A 225 12.52 -19.84 -20.16
C GLY A 225 11.65 -20.06 -21.42
N ASN A 226 10.61 -20.85 -21.26
CA ASN A 226 9.66 -21.24 -22.30
C ASN A 226 8.45 -20.29 -22.39
N ILE A 227 8.32 -19.32 -21.48
CA ILE A 227 7.28 -18.29 -21.52
C ILE A 227 7.79 -16.97 -20.92
N SER A 228 7.19 -15.85 -21.31
CA SER A 228 7.43 -14.54 -20.69
C SER A 228 6.20 -14.03 -19.96
N ILE A 229 6.40 -13.16 -18.97
CA ILE A 229 5.33 -12.39 -18.33
C ILE A 229 5.76 -10.95 -18.10
N PHE A 230 4.85 -10.02 -18.34
CA PHE A 230 4.97 -8.66 -17.85
C PHE A 230 4.19 -8.58 -16.53
N CYS A 231 4.86 -8.21 -15.44
CA CYS A 231 4.31 -8.22 -14.08
C CYS A 231 3.87 -6.84 -13.60
N THR A 232 3.99 -5.79 -14.41
CA THR A 232 3.62 -4.42 -14.02
C THR A 232 2.75 -3.75 -15.05
N ASP A 233 1.77 -2.98 -14.60
CA ASP A 233 1.05 -2.06 -15.46
C ASP A 233 1.96 -0.92 -15.92
N ASN A 234 1.74 -0.45 -17.16
CA ASN A 234 2.46 0.71 -17.69
C ASN A 234 1.52 1.93 -17.75
N ASN A 235 2.08 3.10 -18.08
CA ASN A 235 1.32 4.35 -18.09
C ASN A 235 0.30 4.47 -19.23
N LYS A 236 0.46 3.69 -20.31
CA LYS A 236 -0.42 3.70 -21.49
C LYS A 236 -1.51 2.63 -21.43
N ASN A 237 -1.22 1.48 -20.81
CA ASN A 237 -2.06 0.29 -20.83
C ASN A 237 -2.10 -0.38 -19.46
N PHE A 238 -3.31 -0.41 -18.87
CA PHE A 238 -3.64 -1.07 -17.60
C PHE A 238 -3.79 -2.61 -17.74
N GLU A 239 -3.81 -3.13 -18.96
CA GLU A 239 -3.83 -4.56 -19.27
C GLU A 239 -2.43 -5.08 -19.63
N ASN A 240 -1.38 -4.37 -19.21
CA ASN A 240 -0.02 -4.75 -19.54
C ASN A 240 0.48 -5.96 -18.71
N ILE A 241 -0.15 -6.25 -17.57
CA ILE A 241 0.12 -7.49 -16.82
C ILE A 241 -0.44 -8.68 -17.62
N LYS A 242 0.44 -9.42 -18.30
CA LYS A 242 0.06 -10.58 -19.11
C LYS A 242 1.22 -11.50 -19.42
N PHE A 243 0.91 -12.79 -19.57
CA PHE A 243 1.79 -13.78 -20.16
C PHE A 243 1.89 -13.56 -21.67
N ARG A 244 3.08 -13.86 -22.22
CA ARG A 244 3.42 -13.67 -23.62
C ARG A 244 4.39 -14.75 -24.09
N ASP A 245 4.62 -14.78 -25.40
CA ASP A 245 5.66 -15.61 -26.00
C ASP A 245 7.04 -15.40 -25.35
N LYS A 246 7.86 -16.45 -25.34
CA LYS A 246 9.20 -16.44 -24.74
C LYS A 246 10.13 -15.37 -25.35
N ASN A 247 9.90 -14.95 -26.59
CA ASN A 247 10.78 -14.01 -27.30
C ASN A 247 10.48 -12.54 -26.96
N GLU A 248 9.35 -12.24 -26.33
CA GLU A 248 8.98 -10.89 -25.87
C GLU A 248 9.90 -10.35 -24.76
N VAL A 249 10.63 -11.24 -24.09
CA VAL A 249 11.72 -10.90 -23.18
C VAL A 249 13.01 -11.50 -23.75
N PRO A 250 13.87 -10.69 -24.40
CA PRO A 250 15.13 -11.16 -24.96
C PRO A 250 16.06 -11.72 -23.88
N ASN A 251 16.84 -12.75 -24.20
CA ASN A 251 17.75 -13.41 -23.25
C ASN A 251 18.77 -12.43 -22.65
N SER A 252 19.21 -11.43 -23.43
CA SER A 252 20.13 -10.36 -23.02
C SER A 252 19.54 -9.45 -21.94
N SER A 253 18.21 -9.36 -21.83
CA SER A 253 17.51 -8.51 -20.87
C SER A 253 17.19 -9.21 -19.54
N VAL A 254 17.41 -10.52 -19.45
CA VAL A 254 17.11 -11.32 -18.24
C VAL A 254 18.15 -11.03 -17.16
N LYS A 255 17.69 -10.46 -16.04
CA LYS A 255 18.48 -10.23 -14.84
C LYS A 255 17.88 -11.03 -13.69
N ASN A 256 18.70 -11.52 -12.77
CA ASN A 256 18.25 -12.22 -11.56
C ASN A 256 17.33 -11.36 -10.66
N THR A 257 17.44 -10.03 -10.75
CA THR A 257 16.64 -9.06 -10.00
C THR A 257 15.42 -8.53 -10.75
N SER A 258 15.18 -8.97 -12.00
CA SER A 258 14.04 -8.49 -12.80
C SER A 258 12.71 -8.84 -12.14
N ARG A 259 11.82 -7.83 -12.04
CA ARG A 259 10.47 -7.96 -11.47
C ARG A 259 9.35 -7.40 -12.35
N ASN A 260 9.69 -6.74 -13.46
CA ASN A 260 8.72 -6.06 -14.33
C ASN A 260 8.44 -6.86 -15.61
N LYS A 261 9.50 -7.36 -16.24
CA LYS A 261 9.45 -8.25 -17.40
C LYS A 261 10.30 -9.47 -17.04
N VAL A 262 9.70 -10.64 -17.08
CA VAL A 262 10.29 -11.85 -16.51
C VAL A 262 10.14 -12.99 -17.49
N LYS A 263 11.24 -13.72 -17.68
CA LYS A 263 11.26 -14.96 -18.44
C LYS A 263 11.20 -16.14 -17.47
N ILE A 264 10.33 -17.09 -17.75
CA ILE A 264 9.94 -18.16 -16.84
C ILE A 264 10.17 -19.50 -17.54
N THR A 265 10.69 -20.47 -16.80
CA THR A 265 10.64 -21.89 -17.16
C THR A 265 9.53 -22.54 -16.36
N ILE A 266 8.55 -23.12 -17.05
CA ILE A 266 7.57 -24.04 -16.47
C ILE A 266 7.96 -25.44 -16.92
N ASN A 267 8.41 -26.28 -15.98
CA ASN A 267 8.80 -27.64 -16.29
C ASN A 267 7.59 -28.47 -16.71
N GLU A 268 7.81 -29.46 -17.58
CA GLU A 268 6.80 -30.47 -17.96
C GLU A 268 5.53 -29.87 -18.60
N LEU A 269 5.62 -28.65 -19.13
CA LEU A 269 4.52 -27.99 -19.84
C LEU A 269 5.01 -27.43 -21.18
N THR A 270 4.41 -27.92 -22.26
CA THR A 270 4.55 -27.32 -23.59
C THR A 270 3.73 -26.03 -23.64
N ILE A 271 4.40 -24.92 -23.98
CA ILE A 271 3.76 -23.61 -24.06
C ILE A 271 3.37 -23.33 -25.50
N ASP A 272 2.08 -23.23 -25.75
CA ASP A 272 1.48 -22.79 -27.00
C ASP A 272 0.57 -21.57 -26.78
N SER A 273 -0.08 -21.11 -27.85
CA SER A 273 -1.01 -19.97 -27.79
C SER A 273 -2.23 -20.26 -26.90
N LYS A 274 -2.69 -21.51 -26.83
CA LYS A 274 -3.83 -21.92 -26.00
C LYS A 274 -3.49 -21.77 -24.51
N ILE A 275 -2.36 -22.29 -24.07
CA ILE A 275 -1.87 -22.15 -22.69
C ILE A 275 -1.68 -20.68 -22.31
N ILE A 276 -1.07 -19.87 -23.20
CA ILE A 276 -0.90 -18.42 -22.95
C ILE A 276 -2.26 -17.74 -22.78
N ASN A 277 -3.24 -18.09 -23.61
CA ASN A 277 -4.59 -17.54 -23.51
C ASN A 277 -5.29 -17.95 -22.21
N GLU A 278 -5.18 -19.20 -21.78
CA GLU A 278 -5.75 -19.67 -20.51
C GLU A 278 -5.13 -18.95 -19.29
N LEU A 279 -3.81 -18.77 -19.28
CA LEU A 279 -3.11 -18.00 -18.24
C LEU A 279 -3.59 -16.54 -18.19
N ASN A 280 -3.75 -15.91 -19.35
CA ASN A 280 -4.25 -14.53 -19.44
C ASN A 280 -5.73 -14.43 -19.08
N ASN A 281 -6.54 -15.45 -19.38
CA ASN A 281 -7.93 -15.54 -18.93
C ASN A 281 -8.03 -15.55 -17.40
N LYS A 282 -7.11 -16.22 -16.70
CA LYS A 282 -7.04 -16.16 -15.23
C LYS A 282 -6.73 -14.74 -14.72
N ILE A 283 -5.79 -14.03 -15.33
CA ILE A 283 -5.50 -12.62 -14.98
C ILE A 283 -6.74 -11.73 -15.19
N ASN A 284 -7.43 -11.90 -16.33
CA ASN A 284 -8.65 -11.15 -16.64
C ASN A 284 -9.77 -11.47 -15.65
N GLN A 285 -9.94 -12.74 -15.27
CA GLN A 285 -10.91 -13.16 -14.26
C GLN A 285 -10.61 -12.53 -12.90
N LEU A 286 -9.35 -12.46 -12.48
CA LEU A 286 -8.95 -11.78 -11.25
C LEU A 286 -9.33 -10.29 -11.27
N ARG A 287 -8.99 -9.58 -12.35
CA ARG A 287 -9.34 -8.15 -12.51
C ARG A 287 -10.85 -7.91 -12.54
N LYS A 288 -11.60 -8.74 -13.28
CA LYS A 288 -13.07 -8.66 -13.34
C LYS A 288 -13.70 -8.79 -11.94
N ASN A 289 -13.09 -9.57 -11.06
CA ASN A 289 -13.52 -9.77 -9.67
C ASN A 289 -12.80 -8.84 -8.67
N LYS A 290 -12.18 -7.75 -9.15
CA LYS A 290 -11.45 -6.75 -8.34
C LYS A 290 -10.33 -7.32 -7.46
N CYS A 291 -9.83 -8.52 -7.76
CA CYS A 291 -8.75 -9.16 -6.99
C CYS A 291 -7.39 -8.48 -7.20
N ASP A 292 -7.26 -7.60 -8.20
CA ASP A 292 -6.06 -6.81 -8.45
C ASP A 292 -5.80 -5.72 -7.39
N TYR A 293 -6.78 -5.42 -6.54
CA TYR A 293 -6.58 -4.63 -5.31
C TYR A 293 -5.70 -5.35 -4.27
N LEU A 294 -5.55 -6.67 -4.37
CA LEU A 294 -4.60 -7.44 -3.55
C LEU A 294 -3.16 -7.35 -4.07
N TRP A 295 -2.97 -6.80 -5.28
CA TRP A 295 -1.65 -6.65 -5.89
C TRP A 295 -1.01 -5.35 -5.42
N ALA A 296 0.32 -5.32 -5.38
CA ALA A 296 1.02 -4.13 -4.94
C ALA A 296 0.77 -2.98 -5.92
N SER A 297 0.45 -1.77 -5.43
CA SER A 297 0.43 -0.61 -6.30
C SER A 297 1.85 -0.35 -6.85
N PHE A 298 1.93 0.12 -8.09
CA PHE A 298 3.17 0.25 -8.83
C PHE A 298 3.28 1.60 -9.50
N LYS A 299 3.97 2.53 -8.82
CA LYS A 299 4.03 3.95 -9.22
C LYS A 299 2.61 4.55 -9.28
N GLY A 300 2.51 5.79 -9.75
CA GLY A 300 1.25 6.52 -9.86
C GLY A 300 0.21 5.92 -10.82
N ILE A 301 -0.72 6.77 -11.23
CA ILE A 301 -1.90 6.38 -11.99
C ILE A 301 -1.58 6.19 -13.49
N ALA A 302 -2.22 5.20 -14.14
CA ALA A 302 -2.20 5.07 -15.60
C ALA A 302 -3.08 6.15 -16.26
N LYS A 303 -2.89 6.41 -17.57
CA LYS A 303 -3.67 7.45 -18.29
C LYS A 303 -5.20 7.28 -18.21
N ASN A 304 -5.69 6.09 -17.93
CA ASN A 304 -7.11 5.79 -17.75
C ASN A 304 -7.60 5.98 -16.30
N ASN A 305 -6.88 6.75 -15.49
CA ASN A 305 -7.20 7.04 -14.08
C ASN A 305 -7.22 5.82 -13.13
N LYS A 306 -6.60 4.70 -13.51
CA LYS A 306 -6.49 3.50 -12.65
C LYS A 306 -5.12 3.36 -12.00
N TYR A 307 -5.08 2.86 -10.75
CA TYR A 307 -3.81 2.52 -10.11
C TYR A 307 -3.08 1.42 -10.84
N ARG A 308 -1.86 1.71 -11.26
CA ARG A 308 -0.98 0.69 -11.80
C ARG A 308 -0.68 -0.34 -10.73
N ARG A 309 -0.71 -1.62 -11.09
CA ARG A 309 -0.42 -2.73 -10.18
C ARG A 309 0.89 -3.42 -10.57
N ARG A 310 1.42 -4.18 -9.61
CA ARG A 310 2.50 -5.14 -9.80
C ARG A 310 2.10 -6.49 -9.22
N LEU A 311 2.15 -7.50 -10.06
CA LEU A 311 1.94 -8.90 -9.71
C LEU A 311 3.23 -9.50 -9.16
N ASP A 312 3.15 -10.18 -8.01
CA ASP A 312 4.31 -10.87 -7.41
C ASP A 312 4.47 -12.30 -7.93
N PHE A 313 5.66 -12.88 -7.74
CA PHE A 313 5.99 -14.22 -8.24
C PHE A 313 5.17 -15.34 -7.60
N ASN A 314 4.74 -15.17 -6.35
CA ASN A 314 3.89 -16.16 -5.71
C ASN A 314 2.53 -16.23 -6.42
N ARG A 315 1.93 -15.08 -6.75
CA ARG A 315 0.70 -15.01 -7.54
C ARG A 315 0.89 -15.53 -8.96
N VAL A 316 2.01 -15.22 -9.62
CA VAL A 316 2.33 -15.79 -10.93
C VAL A 316 2.38 -17.32 -10.87
N LYS A 317 3.04 -17.88 -9.86
CA LYS A 317 3.08 -19.34 -9.64
C LYS A 317 1.68 -19.91 -9.40
N ARG A 318 0.83 -19.24 -8.61
CA ARG A 318 -0.56 -19.67 -8.36
C ARG A 318 -1.42 -19.63 -9.62
N ILE A 319 -1.24 -18.63 -10.49
CA ILE A 319 -1.92 -18.58 -11.79
C ILE A 319 -1.55 -19.79 -12.63
N ILE A 320 -0.26 -20.09 -12.79
CA ILE A 320 0.22 -21.26 -13.53
C ILE A 320 -0.35 -22.55 -12.94
N ASN A 321 -0.31 -22.70 -11.62
CA ASN A 321 -0.77 -23.90 -10.93
C ASN A 321 -2.30 -24.03 -10.82
N SER A 322 -3.06 -23.05 -11.34
CA SER A 322 -4.52 -23.07 -11.39
C SER A 322 -5.09 -23.55 -12.74
N LEU A 323 -4.22 -23.79 -13.72
CA LEU A 323 -4.60 -24.35 -15.01
C LEU A 323 -5.07 -25.79 -14.85
N ASP A 324 -6.17 -26.11 -15.52
CA ASP A 324 -6.69 -27.48 -15.58
C ASP A 324 -6.06 -28.17 -16.79
N ILE A 325 -4.93 -28.82 -16.56
CA ILE A 325 -4.12 -29.44 -17.60
C ILE A 325 -4.10 -30.95 -17.34
N SER A 326 -4.45 -31.73 -18.35
CA SER A 326 -4.11 -33.15 -18.37
C SER A 326 -2.60 -33.25 -18.62
N ILE A 327 -1.84 -33.64 -17.60
CA ILE A 327 -0.39 -33.91 -17.72
C ILE A 327 -0.20 -35.32 -18.27
#